data_AF-A0A927B4R2-F1
#
_entry.id   AF-A0A927B4R2-F1
#
_cell.length_a   1.000
_cell.length_b   1.000
_cell.length_c   1.000
_cell.angle_alpha   90.00
_cell.angle_beta   90.00
_cell.angle_gamma   90.00
#
_symmetry.space_group_name_H-M   'P 1'
#
loop_
_entity.id
_entity.type
_entity.pdbx_description
1 polymer ?
#
loop_
_entity_poly.entity_id
_entity_poly.type
_entity_poly.pdbx_seq_one_letter_code
_entity_poly.pdbx_strand_id
1 'polypeptide(L)'
;MADFEMPLATVKASPKHVSTDYYYKLPERVIYKSYPVYAPGREPKGYWEWLQKQEPEVVFDPSKLKTEADWIKAGELLFDAPIDIDGAIISNDDVRDPAFYKYTNMPLTKDGVMPYARYVVSQKGKVLLGNLACGMCHTRVNPDGSVLKGAQGNFPGDRATAWLVRRADFPEKAAQFLTGALFNAPFVKDDPNSQLSQRSKDEIAKAFDAVPPGTFGRQGTSILFPPSVPDLIGVKDRTYLDHGGLARHRNIGDMMRYIAVNQALDFLGNYDGYIPVGINNKTLPEAGKSRFVGTFDRHSEAQLYAIAKYVYSLKPPVNPNKPNDVSKRGETIFIEQGCVSCHTPPLYTNNMLTPVDGFTVPEDHPKKYDIFDISIGTDPGYTLKTRRGTGYYKVPSLKGLWYRGPFLHDGSLAKLDDMLNPKRLRDDYVPTGFKGADVTTRAVRGHEFGLDLSATDRNALLAFLKTL
;
A
#
# COMPACT_ATOMS: atom_id res chain seq x y z
N MET A 1 -12.63 -9.15 -16.62
CA MET A 1 -12.74 -8.92 -15.16
C MET A 1 -13.06 -10.22 -14.41
N ALA A 2 -13.94 -11.09 -14.92
CA ALA A 2 -14.53 -12.22 -14.18
C ALA A 2 -13.58 -13.17 -13.42
N ASP A 3 -12.32 -13.35 -13.86
CA ASP A 3 -11.35 -14.23 -13.18
C ASP A 3 -10.04 -13.53 -12.79
N PHE A 4 -10.05 -12.20 -12.73
CA PHE A 4 -8.88 -11.40 -12.35
C PHE A 4 -8.72 -11.31 -10.84
N GLU A 5 -9.82 -11.10 -10.11
CA GLU A 5 -9.82 -11.05 -8.65
C GLU A 5 -10.45 -12.31 -8.05
N MET A 6 -9.99 -12.68 -6.87
CA MET A 6 -10.59 -13.71 -6.04
C MET A 6 -11.92 -13.21 -5.45
N PRO A 7 -12.88 -14.12 -5.17
CA PRO A 7 -14.03 -13.79 -4.35
C PRO A 7 -13.60 -13.26 -2.98
N LEU A 8 -14.38 -12.31 -2.46
CA LEU A 8 -14.26 -11.90 -1.06
C LEU A 8 -14.75 -13.01 -0.13
N ALA A 9 -14.34 -12.96 1.14
CA ALA A 9 -14.82 -13.88 2.18
C ALA A 9 -16.36 -13.88 2.25
N THR A 10 -16.97 -12.70 2.09
CA THR A 10 -18.41 -12.57 1.84
C THR A 10 -18.66 -12.60 0.32
N VAL A 11 -18.79 -13.80 -0.25
CA VAL A 11 -18.83 -14.03 -1.71
C VAL A 11 -19.82 -13.12 -2.45
N LYS A 12 -21.03 -12.94 -1.95
CA LYS A 12 -22.07 -12.09 -2.57
C LYS A 12 -21.66 -10.63 -2.73
N ALA A 13 -20.75 -10.16 -1.88
CA ALA A 13 -20.22 -8.81 -1.87
C ALA A 13 -18.93 -8.65 -2.67
N SER A 14 -18.47 -9.69 -3.39
CA SER A 14 -17.31 -9.58 -4.27
C SER A 14 -17.50 -8.45 -5.29
N PRO A 15 -16.45 -7.65 -5.56
CA PRO A 15 -16.59 -6.41 -6.31
C PRO A 15 -17.09 -6.64 -7.73
N LYS A 16 -18.21 -6.00 -8.07
CA LYS A 16 -18.64 -5.80 -9.45
C LYS A 16 -18.15 -4.44 -9.91
N HIS A 17 -16.98 -4.44 -10.53
CA HIS A 17 -16.38 -3.23 -11.09
C HIS A 17 -17.22 -2.63 -12.23
N VAL A 18 -16.96 -1.37 -12.54
CA VAL A 18 -17.58 -0.67 -13.68
C VAL A 18 -17.37 -1.44 -14.98
N SER A 19 -18.32 -1.32 -15.91
CA SER A 19 -18.23 -2.00 -17.20
C SER A 19 -17.07 -1.45 -18.05
N THR A 20 -16.64 -2.24 -19.03
CA THR A 20 -15.67 -1.82 -20.04
C THR A 20 -16.11 -0.53 -20.75
N ASP A 21 -17.39 -0.43 -21.13
CA ASP A 21 -17.94 0.77 -21.78
C ASP A 21 -17.92 2.00 -20.87
N TYR A 22 -18.14 1.80 -19.56
CA TYR A 22 -18.00 2.88 -18.59
C TYR A 22 -16.55 3.37 -18.51
N TYR A 23 -15.61 2.42 -18.40
CA TYR A 23 -14.18 2.71 -18.32
C TYR A 23 -13.69 3.51 -19.54
N TYR A 24 -14.02 3.08 -20.76
CA TYR A 24 -13.56 3.77 -21.97
C TYR A 24 -14.28 5.10 -22.27
N LYS A 25 -15.37 5.42 -21.57
CA LYS A 25 -15.96 6.77 -21.57
C LYS A 25 -15.20 7.76 -20.69
N LEU A 26 -14.33 7.27 -19.80
CA LEU A 26 -13.49 8.16 -19.00
C LEU A 26 -12.40 8.80 -19.88
N PRO A 27 -12.17 10.11 -19.74
CA PRO A 27 -11.08 10.79 -20.44
C PRO A 27 -9.73 10.21 -20.02
N GLU A 28 -8.78 10.18 -20.95
CA GLU A 28 -7.41 9.81 -20.65
C GLU A 28 -6.72 10.93 -19.86
N ARG A 29 -5.99 10.53 -18.83
CA ARG A 29 -5.31 11.42 -17.92
C ARG A 29 -4.13 12.09 -18.62
N VAL A 30 -4.10 13.42 -18.54
CA VAL A 30 -2.98 14.21 -19.03
C VAL A 30 -1.88 14.25 -17.97
N ILE A 31 -0.66 13.92 -18.39
CA ILE A 31 0.49 13.82 -17.48
C ILE A 31 1.33 15.07 -17.66
N TYR A 32 1.25 15.96 -16.68
CA TYR A 32 2.05 17.17 -16.62
C TYR A 32 3.40 16.92 -15.95
N LYS A 33 4.40 17.72 -16.34
CA LYS A 33 5.69 17.77 -15.68
C LYS A 33 5.51 18.09 -14.20
N SER A 34 6.30 17.40 -13.38
CA SER A 34 6.24 17.51 -11.94
C SER A 34 7.61 17.76 -11.33
N TYR A 35 7.63 18.47 -10.20
CA TYR A 35 8.83 19.03 -9.59
C TYR A 35 8.96 18.57 -8.13
N PRO A 36 10.18 18.45 -7.58
CA PRO A 36 10.38 18.00 -6.21
C PRO A 36 9.75 18.95 -5.19
N VAL A 37 9.28 18.38 -4.08
CA VAL A 37 8.86 19.14 -2.91
C VAL A 37 9.99 19.13 -1.90
N TYR A 38 10.51 20.31 -1.56
CA TYR A 38 11.54 20.45 -0.54
C TYR A 38 10.91 20.76 0.80
N ALA A 39 11.42 20.17 1.88
CA ALA A 39 11.03 20.54 3.22
C ALA A 39 11.38 22.03 3.51
N PRO A 40 10.64 22.70 4.39
CA PRO A 40 10.91 24.08 4.78
C PRO A 40 12.38 24.29 5.18
N GLY A 41 13.01 25.32 4.59
CA GLY A 41 14.44 25.63 4.80
C GLY A 41 15.43 24.78 4.00
N ARG A 42 14.97 23.80 3.22
CA ARG A 42 15.79 22.99 2.28
C ARG A 42 15.60 23.37 0.82
N GLU A 43 14.57 24.16 0.54
CA GLU A 43 14.23 24.64 -0.79
C GLU A 43 15.37 25.51 -1.38
N PRO A 44 15.80 25.26 -2.63
CA PRO A 44 16.74 26.14 -3.31
C PRO A 44 16.23 27.59 -3.37
N LYS A 45 17.13 28.57 -3.20
CA LYS A 45 16.76 29.98 -3.22
C LYS A 45 16.03 30.35 -4.51
N GLY A 46 14.81 30.90 -4.39
CA GLY A 46 13.99 31.35 -5.52
C GLY A 46 13.19 30.24 -6.22
N TYR A 47 13.21 29.01 -5.71
CA TYR A 47 12.56 27.86 -6.36
C TYR A 47 11.05 28.01 -6.45
N TRP A 48 10.38 28.49 -5.39
CA TRP A 48 8.94 28.71 -5.40
C TRP A 48 8.52 29.75 -6.44
N GLU A 49 9.20 30.90 -6.49
CA GLU A 49 8.96 31.95 -7.48
C GLU A 49 9.28 31.48 -8.90
N TRP A 50 10.27 30.59 -9.05
CA TRP A 50 10.59 29.97 -10.33
C TRP A 50 9.48 29.00 -10.77
N LEU A 51 8.93 28.18 -9.87
CA LEU A 51 7.82 27.26 -10.17
C LEU A 51 6.59 28.02 -10.69
N GLN A 52 6.25 29.15 -10.07
CA GLN A 52 5.12 30.00 -10.48
C GLN A 52 5.26 30.56 -11.90
N LYS A 53 6.49 30.65 -12.42
CA LYS A 53 6.78 31.13 -13.79
C LYS A 53 6.79 30.03 -14.84
N GLN A 54 6.74 28.75 -14.44
CA GLN A 54 6.76 27.65 -15.41
C GLN A 54 5.48 27.61 -16.22
N GLU A 55 5.62 27.21 -17.49
CA GLU A 55 4.49 26.88 -18.33
C GLU A 55 4.07 25.42 -18.10
N PRO A 56 2.77 25.08 -18.27
CA PRO A 56 2.33 23.70 -18.28
C PRO A 56 3.01 22.91 -19.41
N GLU A 57 3.60 21.76 -19.07
CA GLU A 57 4.29 20.89 -20.02
C GLU A 57 3.72 19.47 -19.91
N VAL A 58 3.16 18.95 -21.00
CA VAL A 58 2.72 17.54 -21.09
C VAL A 58 3.92 16.67 -21.43
N VAL A 59 4.20 15.68 -20.60
CA VAL A 59 5.47 14.92 -20.63
C VAL A 59 5.34 13.46 -21.03
N PHE A 60 4.13 13.00 -21.35
CA PHE A 60 3.90 11.64 -21.85
C PHE A 60 3.45 11.66 -23.31
N ASP A 61 4.27 11.08 -24.19
CA ASP A 61 3.99 10.94 -25.62
C ASP A 61 4.37 9.52 -26.06
N PRO A 62 3.40 8.60 -26.22
CA PRO A 62 3.70 7.21 -26.54
C PRO A 62 4.28 7.04 -27.95
N SER A 63 4.09 8.01 -28.86
CA SER A 63 4.62 7.93 -30.22
C SER A 63 6.16 7.97 -30.25
N LYS A 64 6.78 8.53 -29.21
CA LYS A 64 8.23 8.63 -29.03
C LYS A 64 8.86 7.41 -28.36
N LEU A 65 8.07 6.49 -27.80
CA LEU A 65 8.57 5.33 -27.06
C LEU A 65 8.79 4.16 -28.04
N LYS A 66 10.05 3.81 -28.30
CA LYS A 66 10.40 2.79 -29.31
C LYS A 66 11.07 1.56 -28.71
N THR A 67 11.86 1.75 -27.66
CA THR A 67 12.64 0.70 -27.01
C THR A 67 12.07 0.35 -25.65
N GLU A 68 12.41 -0.82 -25.11
CA GLU A 68 12.04 -1.20 -23.74
C GLU A 68 12.55 -0.19 -22.70
N ALA A 69 13.75 0.37 -22.92
CA ALA A 69 14.29 1.41 -22.05
C ALA A 69 13.45 2.69 -22.06
N ASP A 70 12.91 3.09 -23.22
CA ASP A 70 12.00 4.25 -23.32
C ASP A 70 10.73 4.02 -22.50
N TRP A 71 10.13 2.84 -22.64
CA TRP A 71 8.92 2.46 -21.90
C TRP A 71 9.15 2.42 -20.39
N ILE A 72 10.28 1.86 -19.94
CA ILE A 72 10.65 1.83 -18.52
C ILE A 72 10.85 3.24 -17.98
N LYS A 73 11.56 4.12 -18.71
CA LYS A 73 11.80 5.51 -18.30
C LYS A 73 10.50 6.31 -18.23
N ALA A 74 9.61 6.14 -19.21
CA ALA A 74 8.28 6.75 -19.17
C ALA A 74 7.44 6.21 -18.01
N GLY A 75 7.56 4.91 -17.71
CA GLY A 75 6.90 4.29 -16.56
C GLY A 75 7.39 4.81 -15.22
N GLU A 76 8.69 5.10 -15.07
CA GLU A 76 9.22 5.73 -13.85
C GLU A 76 8.63 7.12 -13.64
N LEU A 77 8.51 7.91 -14.70
CA LEU A 77 7.86 9.22 -14.65
C LEU A 77 6.40 9.09 -14.20
N LEU A 78 5.67 8.13 -14.76
CA LEU A 78 4.26 7.89 -14.41
C LEU A 78 4.08 7.32 -13.00
N PHE A 79 5.05 6.56 -12.50
CA PHE A 79 5.04 6.04 -11.13
C PHE A 79 5.03 7.17 -10.10
N ASP A 80 5.73 8.26 -10.42
CA ASP A 80 5.79 9.50 -9.62
C ASP A 80 4.70 10.50 -10.00
N ALA A 81 3.94 10.26 -11.08
CA ALA A 81 2.91 11.17 -11.54
C ALA A 81 1.67 11.04 -10.63
N PRO A 82 1.14 12.17 -10.13
CA PRO A 82 -0.05 12.15 -9.29
C PRO A 82 -1.31 11.88 -10.10
N ILE A 83 -2.29 11.24 -9.46
CA ILE A 83 -3.65 11.10 -10.01
C ILE A 83 -4.63 12.12 -9.42
N ASP A 84 -4.19 12.84 -8.38
CA ASP A 84 -4.88 13.97 -7.77
C ASP A 84 -3.93 15.16 -7.69
N ILE A 85 -4.40 16.36 -8.04
CA ILE A 85 -3.62 17.61 -7.94
C ILE A 85 -4.35 18.65 -7.09
N ASP A 86 -5.46 18.27 -6.46
CA ASP A 86 -6.28 19.17 -5.64
C ASP A 86 -5.95 19.06 -4.14
N GLY A 87 -5.08 18.13 -3.73
CA GLY A 87 -4.56 18.07 -2.37
C GLY A 87 -5.33 17.12 -1.45
N ALA A 88 -5.77 15.96 -1.94
CA ALA A 88 -6.67 15.07 -1.23
C ALA A 88 -6.13 14.49 0.09
N ILE A 89 -4.81 14.30 0.19
CA ILE A 89 -4.15 13.80 1.42
C ILE A 89 -3.37 14.94 2.08
N ILE A 90 -2.53 15.62 1.30
CA ILE A 90 -1.73 16.76 1.75
C ILE A 90 -1.89 17.94 0.79
N SER A 91 -1.85 19.15 1.32
CA SER A 91 -1.98 20.41 0.60
C SER A 91 -0.64 21.14 0.45
N ASN A 92 -0.63 22.18 -0.40
CA ASN A 92 0.52 23.08 -0.54
C ASN A 92 0.91 23.74 0.79
N ASP A 93 -0.07 24.09 1.62
CA ASP A 93 0.19 24.74 2.90
C ASP A 93 0.89 23.76 3.86
N ASP A 94 0.43 22.50 3.90
CA ASP A 94 1.03 21.46 4.75
C ASP A 94 2.50 21.23 4.42
N VAL A 95 2.84 21.07 3.13
CA VAL A 95 4.23 20.81 2.72
C VAL A 95 5.16 22.02 2.88
N ARG A 96 4.60 23.19 3.20
CA ARG A 96 5.36 24.42 3.50
C ARG A 96 5.37 24.75 4.99
N ASP A 97 4.64 24.01 5.82
CA ASP A 97 4.59 24.17 7.28
C ASP A 97 5.60 23.25 7.98
N PRO A 98 6.64 23.77 8.68
CA PRO A 98 7.57 22.95 9.46
C PRO A 98 6.88 22.07 10.52
N ALA A 99 5.73 22.48 11.06
CA ALA A 99 4.99 21.73 12.06
C ALA A 99 4.42 20.42 11.50
N PHE A 100 4.01 20.41 10.23
CA PHE A 100 3.53 19.21 9.54
C PHE A 100 4.62 18.12 9.47
N TYR A 101 5.85 18.49 9.08
CA TYR A 101 6.98 17.55 9.02
C TYR A 101 7.35 17.01 10.39
N LYS A 102 7.32 17.87 11.42
CA LYS A 102 7.58 17.47 12.81
C LYS A 102 6.50 16.52 13.33
N TYR A 103 5.22 16.82 13.07
CA TYR A 103 4.09 16.00 13.51
C TYR A 103 4.10 14.61 12.87
N THR A 104 4.26 14.56 11.54
CA THR A 104 4.24 13.29 10.80
C THR A 104 5.53 12.48 10.94
N ASN A 105 6.61 13.10 11.44
CA ASN A 105 7.98 12.57 11.36
C ASN A 105 8.34 12.20 9.92
N MET A 106 8.07 13.14 8.99
CA MET A 106 8.18 12.94 7.56
C MET A 106 9.60 12.52 7.16
N PRO A 107 9.81 11.35 6.54
CA PRO A 107 11.12 10.99 6.03
C PRO A 107 11.50 11.86 4.84
N LEU A 108 12.77 12.30 4.83
CA LEU A 108 13.32 13.19 3.80
C LEU A 108 14.58 12.58 3.21
N THR A 109 14.82 12.85 1.93
CA THR A 109 16.11 12.53 1.31
C THR A 109 17.24 13.33 1.98
N LYS A 110 18.49 12.94 1.73
CA LYS A 110 19.68 13.69 2.17
C LYS A 110 19.65 15.17 1.75
N ASP A 111 19.02 15.47 0.62
CA ASP A 111 18.91 16.81 0.04
C ASP A 111 17.68 17.58 0.57
N GLY A 112 16.92 16.98 1.51
CA GLY A 112 15.74 17.59 2.11
C GLY A 112 14.49 17.54 1.25
N VAL A 113 14.42 16.64 0.26
CA VAL A 113 13.23 16.42 -0.57
C VAL A 113 12.27 15.47 0.13
N MET A 114 10.97 15.78 0.09
CA MET A 114 9.89 14.85 0.43
C MET A 114 9.47 14.09 -0.84
N PRO A 115 9.84 12.81 -1.02
CA PRO A 115 9.70 12.13 -2.30
C PRO A 115 8.29 11.57 -2.57
N TYR A 116 7.35 11.72 -1.64
CA TYR A 116 6.02 11.12 -1.69
C TYR A 116 4.99 11.95 -2.48
N ALA A 117 5.29 13.23 -2.72
CA ALA A 117 4.45 14.13 -3.48
C ALA A 117 5.30 15.03 -4.37
N ARG A 118 4.67 15.63 -5.37
CA ARG A 118 5.36 16.45 -6.36
C ARG A 118 4.54 17.70 -6.66
N TYR A 119 5.20 18.82 -6.85
CA TYR A 119 4.54 19.99 -7.41
C TYR A 119 4.19 19.74 -8.87
N VAL A 120 3.03 20.23 -9.31
CA VAL A 120 2.57 20.14 -10.70
C VAL A 120 2.14 21.52 -11.16
N VAL A 121 2.53 21.89 -12.38
CA VAL A 121 2.07 23.10 -13.05
C VAL A 121 1.21 22.67 -14.23
N SER A 122 -0.11 22.61 -14.03
CA SER A 122 -1.09 22.31 -15.07
C SER A 122 -1.67 23.56 -15.72
N GLN A 123 -1.51 24.72 -15.07
CA GLN A 123 -1.88 26.04 -15.55
C GLN A 123 -0.80 27.04 -15.14
N LYS A 124 -0.45 27.97 -16.04
CA LYS A 124 0.56 29.00 -15.75
C LYS A 124 0.19 29.77 -14.49
N GLY A 125 1.15 29.97 -13.59
CA GLY A 125 0.94 30.67 -12.32
C GLY A 125 0.27 29.84 -11.22
N LYS A 126 -0.18 28.61 -11.51
CA LYS A 126 -0.80 27.72 -10.52
C LYS A 126 0.11 26.53 -10.20
N VAL A 127 0.79 26.60 -9.06
CA VAL A 127 1.58 25.48 -8.52
C VAL A 127 0.67 24.64 -7.64
N LEU A 128 0.37 23.42 -8.08
CA LEU A 128 -0.49 22.46 -7.40
C LEU A 128 0.35 21.37 -6.71
N LEU A 129 -0.23 20.68 -5.72
CA LEU A 129 0.42 19.56 -5.06
C LEU A 129 -0.20 18.23 -5.49
N GLY A 130 0.64 17.42 -6.13
CA GLY A 130 0.30 16.08 -6.57
C GLY A 130 0.19 15.08 -5.42
N ASN A 131 -0.91 14.34 -5.40
CA ASN A 131 -1.22 13.28 -4.45
C ASN A 131 -1.51 11.94 -5.17
N LEU A 132 -1.55 10.86 -4.38
CA LEU A 132 -2.00 9.53 -4.82
C LEU A 132 -1.20 8.90 -5.98
N ALA A 133 0.03 9.35 -6.20
CA ALA A 133 0.98 8.68 -7.10
C ALA A 133 1.34 7.28 -6.56
N CYS A 134 1.74 6.34 -7.43
CA CYS A 134 2.26 5.05 -6.97
C CYS A 134 3.47 5.23 -6.03
N GLY A 135 4.34 6.18 -6.36
CA GLY A 135 5.50 6.56 -5.57
C GLY A 135 5.18 7.17 -4.20
N MET A 136 3.95 7.65 -3.96
CA MET A 136 3.54 8.12 -2.63
C MET A 136 3.56 6.97 -1.63
N CYS A 137 2.96 5.83 -2.00
CA CYS A 137 2.89 4.66 -1.12
C CYS A 137 4.11 3.75 -1.26
N HIS A 138 4.64 3.58 -2.47
CA HIS A 138 5.70 2.61 -2.78
C HIS A 138 7.09 3.23 -2.90
N THR A 139 7.39 4.26 -2.10
CA THR A 139 8.74 4.80 -1.98
C THR A 139 9.20 4.72 -0.53
N ARG A 140 10.43 4.27 -0.34
CA ARG A 140 11.09 4.25 0.96
C ARG A 140 12.23 5.24 1.01
N VAL A 141 12.31 5.99 2.10
CA VAL A 141 13.49 6.76 2.47
C VAL A 141 14.19 6.03 3.61
N ASN A 142 15.43 5.60 3.37
CA ASN A 142 16.23 4.91 4.38
C ASN A 142 16.80 5.91 5.40
N PRO A 143 17.28 5.44 6.57
CA PRO A 143 17.86 6.31 7.60
C PRO A 143 19.04 7.19 7.12
N ASP A 144 19.76 6.77 6.09
CA ASP A 144 20.85 7.52 5.46
C ASP A 144 20.36 8.58 4.43
N GLY A 145 19.04 8.71 4.25
CA GLY A 145 18.42 9.60 3.29
C GLY A 145 18.42 9.09 1.85
N SER A 146 18.83 7.84 1.60
CA SER A 146 18.71 7.20 0.28
C SER A 146 17.26 6.81 -0.02
N VAL A 147 16.89 6.86 -1.30
CA VAL A 147 15.53 6.57 -1.78
C VAL A 147 15.50 5.22 -2.48
N LEU A 148 14.54 4.39 -2.12
CA LEU A 148 14.25 3.13 -2.78
C LEU A 148 12.80 3.12 -3.28
N LYS A 149 12.64 3.34 -4.59
CA LYS A 149 11.35 3.22 -5.27
C LYS A 149 10.96 1.75 -5.42
N GLY A 150 9.67 1.47 -5.32
CA GLY A 150 9.12 0.13 -5.41
C GLY A 150 9.12 -0.64 -4.10
N ALA A 151 9.90 -0.24 -3.10
CA ALA A 151 9.91 -0.92 -1.81
C ALA A 151 8.57 -0.79 -1.06
N GLN A 152 8.41 -1.59 0.00
CA GLN A 152 7.49 -1.23 1.08
C GLN A 152 7.81 0.20 1.49
N GLY A 153 6.90 1.14 1.27
CA GLY A 153 7.19 2.55 1.50
C GLY A 153 7.20 2.91 2.98
N ASN A 154 7.43 4.19 3.27
CA ASN A 154 7.37 4.72 4.62
C ASN A 154 6.79 6.15 4.66
N PHE A 155 5.92 6.49 3.71
CA PHE A 155 5.11 7.70 3.80
C PHE A 155 4.18 7.61 5.03
N PRO A 156 4.20 8.58 5.95
CA PRO A 156 3.31 8.64 7.11
C PRO A 156 1.91 9.15 6.72
N GLY A 157 1.29 8.59 5.68
CA GLY A 157 0.09 9.18 5.07
C GLY A 157 -1.14 9.15 5.96
N ASP A 158 -1.37 8.10 6.76
CA ASP A 158 -2.48 8.07 7.71
C ASP A 158 -2.32 9.15 8.80
N ARG A 159 -1.09 9.41 9.27
CA ARG A 159 -0.82 10.56 10.15
C ARG A 159 -1.06 11.89 9.44
N ALA A 160 -0.72 12.01 8.16
CA ALA A 160 -1.06 13.20 7.38
C ALA A 160 -2.58 13.40 7.27
N THR A 161 -3.36 12.33 7.13
CA THR A 161 -4.82 12.40 7.21
C THR A 161 -5.30 12.80 8.61
N ALA A 162 -4.69 12.29 9.69
CA ALA A 162 -5.01 12.71 11.05
C ALA A 162 -4.74 14.22 11.26
N TRP A 163 -3.62 14.74 10.74
CA TRP A 163 -3.30 16.16 10.73
C TRP A 163 -4.41 17.00 10.08
N LEU A 164 -4.85 16.60 8.88
CA LEU A 164 -5.95 17.25 8.16
C LEU A 164 -7.26 17.22 8.97
N VAL A 165 -7.66 16.05 9.46
CA VAL A 165 -8.93 15.86 10.18
C VAL A 165 -8.98 16.64 11.50
N ARG A 166 -7.82 16.84 12.15
CA ARG A 166 -7.72 17.61 13.40
C ARG A 166 -7.85 19.12 13.23
N ARG A 167 -7.78 19.65 12.00
CA ARG A 167 -7.95 21.09 11.79
C ARG A 167 -9.32 21.55 12.27
N ALA A 168 -9.36 22.75 12.84
CA ALA A 168 -10.59 23.33 13.37
C ALA A 168 -11.67 23.50 12.28
N ASP A 169 -11.24 23.86 11.07
CA ASP A 169 -12.10 24.09 9.90
C ASP A 169 -12.49 22.80 9.16
N PHE A 170 -11.92 21.64 9.52
CA PHE A 170 -12.29 20.38 8.90
C PHE A 170 -13.62 19.85 9.50
N PRO A 171 -14.70 19.74 8.70
CA PRO A 171 -16.01 19.35 9.22
C PRO A 171 -16.04 17.89 9.64
N GLU A 172 -16.70 17.57 10.75
CA GLU A 172 -16.85 16.18 11.21
C GLU A 172 -17.53 15.31 10.17
N LYS A 173 -18.57 15.82 9.49
CA LYS A 173 -19.25 15.09 8.41
C LYS A 173 -18.32 14.77 7.23
N ALA A 174 -17.33 15.62 6.96
CA ALA A 174 -16.32 15.34 5.94
C ALA A 174 -15.36 14.22 6.39
N ALA A 175 -14.98 14.20 7.67
CA ALA A 175 -14.16 13.11 8.25
C ALA A 175 -14.90 11.77 8.22
N GLN A 176 -16.18 11.77 8.61
CA GLN A 176 -17.06 10.60 8.55
C GLN A 176 -17.21 10.10 7.11
N PHE A 177 -17.46 11.00 6.15
CA PHE A 177 -17.56 10.66 4.73
C PHE A 177 -16.26 10.07 4.18
N LEU A 178 -15.11 10.72 4.41
CA LEU A 178 -13.81 10.26 3.93
C LEU A 178 -13.49 8.86 4.48
N THR A 179 -13.63 8.68 5.80
CA THR A 179 -13.40 7.40 6.47
C THR A 179 -14.34 6.32 5.94
N GLY A 180 -15.61 6.65 5.75
CA GLY A 180 -16.60 5.73 5.23
C GLY A 180 -16.34 5.32 3.78
N ALA A 181 -16.04 6.28 2.91
CA ALA A 181 -15.68 6.04 1.53
C ALA A 181 -14.46 5.12 1.42
N LEU A 182 -13.46 5.30 2.28
CA LEU A 182 -12.26 4.48 2.30
C LEU A 182 -12.51 3.06 2.82
N PHE A 183 -13.25 2.88 3.92
CA PHE A 183 -13.16 1.64 4.70
C PHE A 183 -14.48 0.88 4.91
N ASN A 184 -15.65 1.52 4.75
CA ASN A 184 -16.91 0.85 5.07
C ASN A 184 -17.12 -0.39 4.21
N ALA A 185 -17.53 -1.47 4.88
CA ALA A 185 -17.86 -2.77 4.32
C ALA A 185 -19.20 -3.22 4.93
N PRO A 186 -20.33 -2.56 4.61
CA PRO A 186 -21.61 -2.74 5.31
C PRO A 186 -22.23 -4.14 5.17
N PHE A 187 -21.70 -4.97 4.28
CA PHE A 187 -22.04 -6.39 4.15
C PHE A 187 -21.36 -7.28 5.20
N VAL A 188 -20.40 -6.76 5.97
CA VAL A 188 -19.77 -7.43 7.10
C VAL A 188 -20.68 -7.26 8.32
N LYS A 189 -20.98 -8.37 8.99
CA LYS A 189 -21.75 -8.34 10.25
C LYS A 189 -20.98 -7.52 11.29
N ASP A 190 -21.68 -6.59 11.93
CA ASP A 190 -21.11 -5.69 12.95
C ASP A 190 -19.86 -4.93 12.44
N ASP A 191 -19.89 -4.47 11.17
CA ASP A 191 -18.75 -3.86 10.48
C ASP A 191 -18.05 -2.77 11.33
N PRO A 192 -16.83 -3.05 11.84
CA PRO A 192 -16.12 -2.10 12.70
C PRO A 192 -15.68 -0.85 11.94
N ASN A 193 -15.52 -0.91 10.61
CA ASN A 193 -15.15 0.25 9.80
C ASN A 193 -16.32 1.23 9.70
N SER A 194 -17.53 0.71 9.43
CA SER A 194 -18.75 1.52 9.46
C SER A 194 -18.99 2.14 10.83
N GLN A 195 -18.76 1.40 11.92
CA GLN A 195 -18.84 1.93 13.27
C GLN A 195 -17.84 3.07 13.50
N LEU A 196 -16.58 2.93 13.05
CA LEU A 196 -15.58 3.98 13.14
C LEU A 196 -15.95 5.23 12.33
N SER A 197 -16.45 5.06 11.10
CA SER A 197 -16.83 6.18 10.24
C SER A 197 -17.99 7.03 10.78
N GLN A 198 -18.71 6.53 11.80
CA GLN A 198 -19.82 7.22 12.46
C GLN A 198 -19.39 7.91 13.76
N ARG A 199 -18.13 7.74 14.18
CA ARG A 199 -17.56 8.37 15.38
C ARG A 199 -17.29 9.86 15.18
N SER A 200 -16.90 10.51 16.27
CA SER A 200 -16.47 11.90 16.23
C SER A 200 -15.20 12.06 15.38
N LYS A 201 -14.96 13.26 14.87
CA LYS A 201 -13.73 13.53 14.08
C LYS A 201 -12.45 13.27 14.89
N ASP A 202 -12.48 13.47 16.20
CA ASP A 202 -11.32 13.25 17.08
C ASP A 202 -11.00 11.77 17.26
N GLU A 203 -12.02 10.93 17.41
CA GLU A 203 -11.87 9.46 17.44
C GLU A 203 -11.36 8.94 16.08
N ILE A 204 -11.88 9.46 14.97
CA ILE A 204 -11.42 9.14 13.61
C ILE A 204 -9.94 9.53 13.44
N ALA A 205 -9.58 10.77 13.78
CA ALA A 205 -8.20 11.25 13.67
C ALA A 205 -7.24 10.41 14.52
N LYS A 206 -7.68 9.98 15.71
CA LYS A 206 -6.89 9.11 16.58
C LYS A 206 -6.67 7.72 15.98
N ALA A 207 -7.66 7.15 15.29
CA ALA A 207 -7.52 5.89 14.58
C ALA A 207 -6.50 5.99 13.42
N PHE A 208 -6.56 7.07 12.64
CA PHE A 208 -5.57 7.34 11.60
C PHE A 208 -4.16 7.52 12.17
N ASP A 209 -4.02 8.28 13.25
CA ASP A 209 -2.72 8.59 13.87
C ASP A 209 -2.01 7.36 14.45
N ALA A 210 -2.77 6.32 14.80
CA ALA A 210 -2.24 5.05 15.32
C ALA A 210 -1.56 4.18 14.27
N VAL A 211 -1.75 4.45 12.98
CA VAL A 211 -1.20 3.66 11.86
C VAL A 211 0.26 4.07 11.60
N PRO A 212 1.24 3.15 11.73
CA PRO A 212 2.65 3.48 11.55
C PRO A 212 3.04 3.57 10.06
N PRO A 213 4.08 4.35 9.73
CA PRO A 213 4.65 4.35 8.38
C PRO A 213 5.08 2.97 7.92
N GLY A 214 4.83 2.66 6.64
CA GLY A 214 5.06 1.32 6.06
C GLY A 214 3.90 0.34 6.24
N THR A 215 2.85 0.78 6.93
CA THR A 215 1.47 0.34 6.74
C THR A 215 0.68 1.50 6.14
N PHE A 216 -0.47 1.22 5.52
CA PHE A 216 -1.28 2.29 4.95
C PHE A 216 -2.76 1.93 4.82
N GLY A 217 -3.63 2.74 5.42
CA GLY A 217 -5.08 2.67 5.28
C GLY A 217 -5.55 3.17 3.93
N ARG A 218 -5.41 2.36 2.87
CA ARG A 218 -5.89 2.72 1.52
C ARG A 218 -7.32 2.26 1.26
N GLN A 219 -7.85 2.67 0.12
CA GLN A 219 -9.24 2.39 -0.22
C GLN A 219 -9.57 0.89 -0.26
N GLY A 220 -10.70 0.54 0.34
CA GLY A 220 -11.16 -0.84 0.51
C GLY A 220 -10.41 -1.65 1.58
N THR A 221 -9.43 -1.06 2.26
CA THR A 221 -8.71 -1.68 3.38
C THR A 221 -9.31 -1.20 4.72
N SER A 222 -8.48 -0.96 5.74
CA SER A 222 -8.89 -0.49 7.06
C SER A 222 -7.74 0.22 7.76
N ILE A 223 -8.04 1.13 8.69
CA ILE A 223 -7.06 1.65 9.68
C ILE A 223 -7.15 0.94 11.03
N LEU A 224 -8.15 0.07 11.20
CA LEU A 224 -8.27 -0.86 12.33
C LEU A 224 -7.51 -2.16 12.07
N PHE A 225 -7.39 -2.53 10.79
CA PHE A 225 -6.62 -3.68 10.30
C PHE A 225 -5.74 -3.24 9.11
N PRO A 226 -4.79 -2.31 9.31
CA PRO A 226 -4.04 -1.70 8.22
C PRO A 226 -3.10 -2.70 7.58
N PRO A 227 -3.12 -2.90 6.25
CA PRO A 227 -2.13 -3.73 5.61
C PRO A 227 -0.77 -3.02 5.61
N SER A 228 0.32 -3.78 5.77
CA SER A 228 1.65 -3.32 5.38
C SER A 228 1.65 -2.98 3.88
N VAL A 229 2.42 -1.95 3.50
CA VAL A 229 2.54 -1.59 2.09
C VAL A 229 3.31 -2.71 1.36
N PRO A 230 2.77 -3.29 0.27
CA PRO A 230 3.48 -4.33 -0.47
C PRO A 230 4.78 -3.84 -1.09
N ASP A 231 5.83 -4.66 -1.03
CA ASP A 231 7.04 -4.48 -1.82
C ASP A 231 6.77 -4.90 -3.29
N LEU A 232 6.99 -3.97 -4.22
CA LEU A 232 6.83 -4.17 -5.66
C LEU A 232 8.12 -4.70 -6.31
N ILE A 233 9.25 -4.70 -5.62
CA ILE A 233 10.50 -5.22 -6.16
C ILE A 233 10.36 -6.74 -6.37
N GLY A 234 10.58 -7.19 -7.60
CA GLY A 234 10.36 -8.58 -7.99
C GLY A 234 8.90 -9.00 -8.04
N VAL A 235 7.95 -8.05 -8.14
CA VAL A 235 6.52 -8.36 -8.24
C VAL A 235 6.20 -9.20 -9.48
N LYS A 236 6.99 -9.08 -10.55
CA LYS A 236 6.85 -9.87 -11.79
C LYS A 236 6.70 -11.37 -11.56
N ASP A 237 7.33 -11.89 -10.49
CA ASP A 237 7.39 -13.32 -10.16
C ASP A 237 6.40 -13.71 -9.05
N ARG A 238 5.36 -12.90 -8.78
CA ARG A 238 4.34 -13.14 -7.75
C ARG A 238 3.03 -13.55 -8.37
N THR A 239 2.41 -14.61 -7.86
CA THR A 239 1.13 -15.10 -8.39
C THR A 239 -0.06 -14.27 -7.94
N TYR A 240 0.04 -13.64 -6.76
CA TYR A 240 -1.04 -12.87 -6.15
C TYR A 240 -0.57 -11.49 -5.67
N LEU A 241 -1.43 -10.49 -5.89
CA LEU A 241 -1.26 -9.10 -5.46
C LEU A 241 -2.15 -8.81 -4.25
N ASP A 242 -1.85 -7.73 -3.53
CA ASP A 242 -2.31 -7.45 -2.15
C ASP A 242 -1.85 -8.48 -1.11
N HIS A 243 -1.87 -8.10 0.17
CA HIS A 243 -1.62 -9.03 1.27
C HIS A 243 -2.66 -10.16 1.31
N GLY A 244 -3.90 -9.85 0.96
CA GLY A 244 -4.99 -10.82 0.92
C GLY A 244 -5.03 -11.69 -0.34
N GLY A 245 -4.09 -11.47 -1.28
CA GLY A 245 -4.11 -12.18 -2.56
C GLY A 245 -5.30 -11.85 -3.46
N LEU A 246 -5.89 -10.65 -3.30
CA LEU A 246 -7.13 -10.26 -3.99
C LEU A 246 -7.04 -10.42 -5.51
N ALA A 247 -5.94 -10.01 -6.12
CA ALA A 247 -5.79 -10.07 -7.58
C ALA A 247 -4.77 -11.13 -8.00
N ARG A 248 -5.12 -11.90 -9.01
CA ARG A 248 -4.23 -12.85 -9.68
C ARG A 248 -3.32 -12.11 -10.65
N HIS A 249 -2.06 -12.50 -10.66
CA HIS A 249 -1.04 -11.91 -11.51
C HIS A 249 -0.40 -12.99 -12.38
N ARG A 250 -0.90 -13.11 -13.61
CA ARG A 250 -0.44 -14.12 -14.58
C ARG A 250 0.48 -13.52 -15.64
N ASN A 251 0.33 -12.22 -15.92
CA ASN A 251 1.09 -11.51 -16.95
C ASN A 251 0.97 -9.99 -16.77
N ILE A 252 1.62 -9.24 -17.67
CA ILE A 252 1.60 -7.77 -17.67
C ILE A 252 0.21 -7.18 -17.85
N GLY A 253 -0.70 -7.85 -18.57
CA GLY A 253 -2.08 -7.40 -18.72
C GLY A 253 -2.85 -7.42 -17.40
N ASP A 254 -2.59 -8.40 -16.52
CA ASP A 254 -3.15 -8.40 -15.17
C ASP A 254 -2.56 -7.28 -14.31
N MET A 255 -1.26 -6.97 -14.45
CA MET A 255 -0.67 -5.82 -13.77
C MET A 255 -1.29 -4.49 -14.26
N MET A 256 -1.50 -4.32 -15.56
CA MET A 256 -2.18 -3.15 -16.11
C MET A 256 -3.62 -3.00 -15.58
N ARG A 257 -4.37 -4.11 -15.51
CA ARG A 257 -5.72 -4.12 -14.91
C ARG A 257 -5.68 -3.77 -13.44
N TYR A 258 -4.71 -4.33 -12.70
CA TYR A 258 -4.50 -4.02 -11.30
C TYR A 258 -4.28 -2.52 -11.10
N ILE A 259 -3.37 -1.91 -11.85
CA ILE A 259 -3.08 -0.48 -11.78
C ILE A 259 -4.34 0.35 -12.08
N ALA A 260 -5.07 0.01 -13.16
CA ALA A 260 -6.28 0.71 -13.54
C ALA A 260 -7.36 0.68 -12.43
N VAL A 261 -7.61 -0.50 -11.84
CA VAL A 261 -8.58 -0.65 -10.74
C VAL A 261 -8.13 0.09 -9.49
N ASN A 262 -6.84 0.00 -9.13
CA ASN A 262 -6.31 0.49 -7.87
C ASN A 262 -5.98 1.99 -7.86
N GLN A 263 -6.12 2.67 -9.01
CA GLN A 263 -6.09 4.13 -9.11
C GLN A 263 -7.51 4.69 -9.11
N ALA A 264 -8.20 4.43 -7.99
CA ALA A 264 -9.51 4.93 -7.59
C ALA A 264 -10.76 4.36 -8.29
N LEU A 265 -10.64 3.57 -9.36
CA LEU A 265 -11.83 2.94 -9.97
C LEU A 265 -12.54 1.96 -9.05
N ASP A 266 -11.83 1.36 -8.09
CA ASP A 266 -12.39 0.48 -7.08
C ASP A 266 -13.38 1.16 -6.11
N PHE A 267 -13.35 2.50 -6.00
CA PHE A 267 -14.40 3.25 -5.29
C PHE A 267 -15.76 3.21 -6.00
N LEU A 268 -15.78 2.90 -7.30
CA LEU A 268 -16.98 2.76 -8.11
C LEU A 268 -17.46 1.30 -8.22
N GLY A 269 -16.74 0.36 -7.60
CA GLY A 269 -17.15 -1.04 -7.51
C GLY A 269 -18.43 -1.21 -6.68
N ASN A 270 -19.31 -2.11 -7.13
CA ASN A 270 -20.53 -2.48 -6.42
C ASN A 270 -20.29 -3.76 -5.59
N TYR A 271 -20.49 -3.63 -4.28
CA TYR A 271 -20.33 -4.68 -3.27
C TYR A 271 -21.73 -5.00 -2.69
N ASP A 272 -22.46 -5.93 -3.32
CA ASP A 272 -23.83 -6.32 -2.91
C ASP A 272 -24.78 -5.12 -2.74
N GLY A 273 -24.77 -4.19 -3.70
CA GLY A 273 -25.62 -2.99 -3.70
C GLY A 273 -25.00 -1.76 -3.02
N TYR A 274 -23.82 -1.89 -2.41
CA TYR A 274 -23.06 -0.78 -1.86
C TYR A 274 -21.97 -0.30 -2.83
N ILE A 275 -21.94 1.00 -3.15
CA ILE A 275 -20.92 1.65 -3.97
C ILE A 275 -20.24 2.74 -3.11
N PRO A 276 -18.94 2.64 -2.79
CA PRO A 276 -18.27 3.55 -1.85
C PRO A 276 -18.44 5.04 -2.16
N VAL A 277 -18.35 5.43 -3.44
CA VAL A 277 -18.55 6.83 -3.89
C VAL A 277 -19.72 6.97 -4.85
N GLY A 278 -20.68 6.04 -4.78
CA GLY A 278 -21.93 6.13 -5.52
C GLY A 278 -22.87 7.19 -4.97
N ILE A 279 -23.83 7.64 -5.78
CA ILE A 279 -24.93 8.49 -5.34
C ILE A 279 -25.71 7.73 -4.26
N ASN A 280 -25.76 8.30 -3.05
CA ASN A 280 -26.32 7.65 -1.85
C ASN A 280 -25.74 6.25 -1.58
N ASN A 281 -24.49 6.03 -1.98
CA ASN A 281 -23.80 4.74 -1.94
C ASN A 281 -24.48 3.58 -2.69
N LYS A 282 -25.35 3.85 -3.67
CA LYS A 282 -26.12 2.81 -4.37
C LYS A 282 -26.03 2.90 -5.89
N THR A 283 -26.08 4.13 -6.41
CA THR A 283 -26.17 4.35 -7.86
C THR A 283 -24.83 4.84 -8.39
N LEU A 284 -24.33 4.21 -9.45
CA LEU A 284 -23.11 4.61 -10.12
C LEU A 284 -23.33 5.99 -10.78
N PRO A 285 -22.47 7.00 -10.53
CA PRO A 285 -22.51 8.26 -11.25
C PRO A 285 -22.21 8.04 -12.73
N GLU A 286 -22.69 8.92 -13.62
CA GLU A 286 -22.28 8.91 -15.03
C GLU A 286 -20.74 8.99 -15.15
N ALA A 287 -20.18 8.33 -16.17
CA ALA A 287 -18.73 8.33 -16.41
C ALA A 287 -18.18 9.76 -16.49
N GLY A 288 -17.11 10.02 -15.74
CA GLY A 288 -16.49 11.35 -15.66
C GLY A 288 -17.24 12.36 -14.77
N LYS A 289 -18.37 11.99 -14.14
CA LYS A 289 -19.17 12.89 -13.29
C LYS A 289 -18.99 12.64 -11.78
N SER A 290 -18.34 11.55 -11.40
CA SER A 290 -17.95 11.33 -10.01
C SER A 290 -16.98 12.43 -9.56
N ARG A 291 -17.23 13.02 -8.39
CA ARG A 291 -16.39 14.10 -7.82
C ARG A 291 -15.36 13.60 -6.81
N PHE A 292 -15.21 12.29 -6.70
CA PHE A 292 -14.15 11.72 -5.87
C PHE A 292 -12.85 11.67 -6.67
N VAL A 293 -11.73 11.99 -6.01
CA VAL A 293 -10.42 12.12 -6.67
C VAL A 293 -10.01 10.84 -7.42
N GLY A 294 -9.51 11.00 -8.63
CA GLY A 294 -9.08 9.90 -9.52
C GLY A 294 -10.19 9.07 -10.16
N THR A 295 -11.48 9.40 -9.94
CA THR A 295 -12.62 8.62 -10.47
C THR A 295 -13.25 9.19 -11.75
N PHE A 296 -12.80 10.36 -12.20
CA PHE A 296 -13.37 11.07 -13.36
C PHE A 296 -12.53 10.94 -14.63
N ASP A 297 -11.38 10.27 -14.57
CA ASP A 297 -10.45 10.05 -15.66
C ASP A 297 -9.77 8.67 -15.51
N ARG A 298 -8.98 8.25 -16.50
CA ARG A 298 -8.25 6.98 -16.48
C ARG A 298 -6.86 7.15 -17.05
N HIS A 299 -5.94 6.24 -16.71
CA HIS A 299 -4.75 6.09 -17.53
C HIS A 299 -5.09 5.46 -18.88
N SER A 300 -4.38 5.88 -19.93
CA SER A 300 -4.41 5.21 -21.23
C SER A 300 -3.69 3.87 -21.18
N GLU A 301 -3.92 3.02 -22.17
CA GLU A 301 -3.29 1.69 -22.28
C GLU A 301 -1.77 1.82 -22.36
N ALA A 302 -1.27 2.83 -23.07
CA ALA A 302 0.15 3.12 -23.17
C ALA A 302 0.74 3.54 -21.82
N GLN A 303 0.01 4.37 -21.05
CA GLN A 303 0.43 4.76 -19.71
C GLN A 303 0.47 3.55 -18.77
N LEU A 304 -0.58 2.72 -18.75
CA LEU A 304 -0.64 1.49 -17.96
C LEU A 304 0.50 0.53 -18.31
N TYR A 305 0.78 0.36 -19.61
CA TYR A 305 1.87 -0.49 -20.07
C TYR A 305 3.24 0.04 -19.62
N ALA A 306 3.47 1.35 -19.74
CA ALA A 306 4.69 1.99 -19.26
C ALA A 306 4.89 1.80 -17.76
N ILE A 307 3.86 2.08 -16.93
CA ILE A 307 3.91 1.87 -15.47
C ILE A 307 4.22 0.40 -15.16
N ALA A 308 3.53 -0.54 -15.80
CA ALA A 308 3.75 -1.97 -15.57
C ALA A 308 5.17 -2.41 -15.95
N LYS A 309 5.73 -1.88 -17.04
CA LYS A 309 7.12 -2.11 -17.45
C LYS A 309 8.11 -1.59 -16.42
N TYR A 310 7.92 -0.38 -15.92
CA TYR A 310 8.77 0.16 -14.86
C TYR A 310 8.69 -0.69 -13.58
N VAL A 311 7.47 -1.03 -13.13
CA VAL A 311 7.26 -1.87 -11.95
C VAL A 311 7.96 -3.23 -12.08
N TYR A 312 7.91 -3.86 -13.27
CA TYR A 312 8.64 -5.11 -13.52
C TYR A 312 10.16 -4.95 -13.63
N SER A 313 10.65 -3.73 -13.86
CA SER A 313 12.08 -3.43 -13.95
C SER A 313 12.73 -3.10 -12.61
N LEU A 314 11.93 -2.88 -11.55
CA LEU A 314 12.39 -2.54 -10.22
C LEU A 314 13.38 -3.59 -9.68
N LYS A 315 14.51 -3.12 -9.16
CA LYS A 315 15.58 -3.95 -8.61
C LYS A 315 15.81 -3.62 -7.12
N PRO A 316 16.15 -4.64 -6.30
CA PRO A 316 16.54 -4.38 -4.92
C PRO A 316 17.85 -3.59 -4.87
N PRO A 317 18.08 -2.82 -3.80
CA PRO A 317 19.38 -2.20 -3.57
C PRO A 317 20.43 -3.29 -3.29
N VAL A 318 21.70 -2.93 -3.39
CA VAL A 318 22.80 -3.84 -3.04
C VAL A 318 22.69 -4.23 -1.57
N ASN A 319 22.55 -5.52 -1.28
CA ASN A 319 22.48 -6.00 0.09
C ASN A 319 23.85 -5.85 0.79
N PRO A 320 23.95 -5.07 1.87
CA PRO A 320 25.19 -4.93 2.64
C PRO A 320 25.51 -6.18 3.46
N ASN A 321 24.53 -7.03 3.76
CA ASN A 321 24.72 -8.26 4.54
C ASN A 321 25.20 -9.38 3.62
N LYS A 322 26.47 -9.79 3.77
CA LYS A 322 27.06 -10.87 2.98
C LYS A 322 27.00 -12.20 3.73
N PRO A 323 26.87 -13.33 3.01
CA PRO A 323 26.97 -14.65 3.63
C PRO A 323 28.26 -14.84 4.41
N ASN A 324 28.15 -15.40 5.61
CA ASN A 324 29.23 -15.77 6.51
C ASN A 324 28.86 -17.08 7.23
N ASP A 325 29.72 -17.57 8.13
CA ASP A 325 29.46 -18.86 8.78
C ASP A 325 28.23 -18.84 9.70
N VAL A 326 27.91 -17.69 10.30
CA VAL A 326 26.69 -17.51 11.11
C VAL A 326 25.44 -17.57 10.23
N SER A 327 25.46 -16.92 9.06
CA SER A 327 24.32 -16.97 8.13
C SER A 327 24.18 -18.34 7.46
N LYS A 328 25.27 -19.07 7.22
CA LYS A 328 25.20 -20.47 6.74
C LYS A 328 24.53 -21.38 7.77
N ARG A 329 24.88 -21.23 9.07
CA ARG A 329 24.17 -21.92 10.15
C ARG A 329 22.68 -21.52 10.17
N GLY A 330 22.39 -20.24 9.96
CA GLY A 330 21.01 -19.74 9.84
C GLY A 330 20.23 -20.35 8.69
N GLU A 331 20.86 -20.58 7.54
CA GLU A 331 20.27 -21.27 6.39
C GLU A 331 19.92 -22.72 6.74
N THR A 332 20.81 -23.43 7.44
CA THR A 332 20.52 -24.77 7.96
C THR A 332 19.31 -24.77 8.89
N ILE A 333 19.27 -23.83 9.86
CA ILE A 333 18.15 -23.69 10.79
C ILE A 333 16.85 -23.37 10.04
N PHE A 334 16.90 -22.52 9.02
CA PHE A 334 15.74 -22.18 8.20
C PHE A 334 15.11 -23.42 7.55
N ILE A 335 15.95 -24.37 7.11
CA ILE A 335 15.49 -25.66 6.57
C ILE A 335 14.96 -26.55 7.70
N GLU A 336 15.70 -26.71 8.80
CA GLU A 336 15.34 -27.55 9.95
C GLU A 336 14.01 -27.13 10.60
N GLN A 337 13.72 -25.82 10.65
CA GLN A 337 12.48 -25.26 11.19
C GLN A 337 11.31 -25.33 10.19
N GLY A 338 11.51 -25.93 9.01
CA GLY A 338 10.47 -26.10 8.00
C GLY A 338 10.09 -24.81 7.26
N CYS A 339 10.81 -23.70 7.46
CA CYS A 339 10.48 -22.41 6.85
C CYS A 339 10.42 -22.49 5.32
N VAL A 340 11.22 -23.37 4.71
CA VAL A 340 11.29 -23.62 3.26
C VAL A 340 9.97 -24.10 2.64
N SER A 341 9.07 -24.70 3.42
CA SER A 341 7.75 -25.17 2.94
C SER A 341 6.85 -24.03 2.47
N CYS A 342 6.88 -22.91 3.19
CA CYS A 342 6.17 -21.68 2.85
C CYS A 342 7.09 -20.71 2.09
N HIS A 343 8.32 -20.52 2.56
CA HIS A 343 9.28 -19.55 2.04
C HIS A 343 10.32 -20.19 1.13
N THR A 344 9.84 -20.81 0.05
CA THR A 344 10.67 -21.63 -0.86
C THR A 344 11.61 -20.80 -1.74
N PRO A 345 12.93 -21.10 -1.80
CA PRO A 345 13.87 -20.53 -2.77
C PRO A 345 13.48 -20.83 -4.23
N PRO A 346 13.93 -20.04 -5.22
CA PRO A 346 14.78 -18.86 -5.09
C PRO A 346 14.00 -17.59 -4.76
N LEU A 347 12.67 -17.66 -4.69
CA LEU A 347 11.80 -16.49 -4.43
C LEU A 347 11.55 -16.24 -2.95
N TYR A 348 11.89 -17.21 -2.08
CA TYR A 348 11.58 -17.24 -0.65
C TYR A 348 10.10 -17.03 -0.35
N THR A 349 9.27 -17.62 -1.19
CA THR A 349 7.82 -17.76 -1.10
C THR A 349 7.42 -18.88 -2.06
N ASN A 350 6.46 -19.70 -1.66
CA ASN A 350 5.81 -20.66 -2.52
C ASN A 350 4.72 -20.02 -3.42
N ASN A 351 4.50 -18.70 -3.31
CA ASN A 351 3.46 -17.93 -4.00
C ASN A 351 2.02 -18.43 -3.74
N MET A 352 1.80 -19.16 -2.65
CA MET A 352 0.50 -19.71 -2.27
C MET A 352 -0.24 -18.80 -1.27
N LEU A 353 -1.51 -19.15 -1.05
CA LEU A 353 -2.42 -18.51 -0.12
C LEU A 353 -2.70 -19.42 1.08
N THR A 354 -2.61 -18.87 2.28
CA THR A 354 -2.97 -19.55 3.53
C THR A 354 -4.30 -19.00 4.05
N PRO A 355 -5.29 -19.85 4.39
CA PRO A 355 -6.55 -19.37 4.97
C PRO A 355 -6.30 -18.78 6.35
N VAL A 356 -7.17 -17.85 6.77
CA VAL A 356 -7.17 -17.31 8.13
C VAL A 356 -8.14 -18.08 9.03
N ASP A 357 -7.92 -17.97 10.35
CA ASP A 357 -8.87 -18.49 11.32
C ASP A 357 -10.26 -17.83 11.15
N GLY A 358 -11.31 -18.66 11.20
CA GLY A 358 -12.69 -18.22 11.00
C GLY A 358 -13.12 -18.15 9.52
N PHE A 359 -12.27 -18.53 8.57
CA PHE A 359 -12.64 -18.69 7.17
C PHE A 359 -12.74 -20.16 6.76
N THR A 360 -13.88 -20.57 6.22
CA THR A 360 -14.05 -21.90 5.65
C THR A 360 -13.67 -21.88 4.18
N VAL A 361 -12.61 -22.59 3.81
CA VAL A 361 -12.14 -22.73 2.42
C VAL A 361 -13.23 -23.40 1.57
N PRO A 362 -13.76 -22.73 0.52
CA PRO A 362 -14.74 -23.34 -0.36
C PRO A 362 -14.14 -24.53 -1.13
N GLU A 363 -14.93 -25.59 -1.37
CA GLU A 363 -14.47 -26.83 -1.99
C GLU A 363 -13.86 -26.65 -3.40
N ASP A 364 -14.26 -25.60 -4.11
CA ASP A 364 -13.77 -25.30 -5.45
C ASP A 364 -12.51 -24.42 -5.45
N HIS A 365 -12.15 -23.79 -4.32
CA HIS A 365 -10.97 -22.91 -4.24
C HIS A 365 -9.66 -23.65 -4.48
N PRO A 366 -9.36 -24.81 -3.84
CA PRO A 366 -8.13 -25.56 -4.10
C PRO A 366 -7.98 -26.03 -5.56
N LYS A 367 -9.07 -26.06 -6.34
CA LYS A 367 -9.05 -26.41 -7.77
C LYS A 367 -8.74 -25.22 -8.68
N LYS A 368 -8.89 -23.99 -8.17
CA LYS A 368 -8.81 -22.74 -8.94
C LYS A 368 -7.63 -21.85 -8.53
N TYR A 369 -7.18 -22.00 -7.29
CA TYR A 369 -6.19 -21.15 -6.64
C TYR A 369 -5.13 -21.99 -5.95
N ASP A 370 -3.93 -21.42 -5.80
CA ASP A 370 -2.81 -22.06 -5.12
C ASP A 370 -2.99 -21.93 -3.60
N ILE A 371 -3.80 -22.81 -3.01
CA ILE A 371 -4.10 -22.82 -1.58
C ILE A 371 -3.14 -23.75 -0.83
N PHE A 372 -2.41 -23.20 0.14
CA PHE A 372 -1.68 -23.95 1.13
C PHE A 372 -2.54 -24.01 2.39
N ASP A 373 -3.26 -25.12 2.56
CA ASP A 373 -4.36 -25.24 3.53
C ASP A 373 -3.86 -25.42 4.98
N ILE A 374 -3.18 -24.39 5.47
CA ILE A 374 -2.69 -24.26 6.84
C ILE A 374 -2.93 -22.81 7.26
N SER A 375 -3.73 -22.61 8.32
CA SER A 375 -3.77 -21.32 9.02
C SER A 375 -2.57 -21.22 9.96
N ILE A 376 -1.94 -20.04 9.97
CA ILE A 376 -0.84 -19.73 10.86
C ILE A 376 -1.27 -18.84 12.03
N GLY A 377 -2.58 -18.64 12.26
CA GLY A 377 -3.10 -17.94 13.45
C GLY A 377 -2.84 -16.43 13.51
N THR A 378 -2.50 -15.79 12.39
CA THR A 378 -2.35 -14.33 12.31
C THR A 378 -3.72 -13.64 12.29
N ASP A 379 -3.78 -12.37 12.71
CA ASP A 379 -5.04 -11.61 12.75
C ASP A 379 -5.85 -11.71 11.44
N PRO A 380 -7.13 -12.12 11.50
CA PRO A 380 -7.94 -12.31 10.29
C PRO A 380 -8.62 -11.02 9.81
N GLY A 381 -8.54 -9.92 10.57
CA GLY A 381 -9.36 -8.73 10.42
C GLY A 381 -9.29 -8.09 9.04
N TYR A 382 -8.09 -7.94 8.47
CA TYR A 382 -7.94 -7.39 7.11
C TYR A 382 -8.65 -8.26 6.07
N THR A 383 -8.59 -9.59 6.20
CA THR A 383 -9.11 -10.52 5.19
C THR A 383 -10.58 -10.89 5.37
N LEU A 384 -11.18 -10.57 6.52
CA LEU A 384 -12.59 -10.87 6.81
C LEU A 384 -13.46 -9.63 6.92
N LYS A 385 -12.88 -8.46 7.26
CA LYS A 385 -13.63 -7.26 7.65
C LYS A 385 -13.39 -6.07 6.73
N THR A 386 -12.95 -6.30 5.49
CA THR A 386 -12.66 -5.22 4.53
C THR A 386 -13.25 -5.52 3.15
N ARG A 387 -13.30 -4.50 2.28
CA ARG A 387 -13.73 -4.66 0.89
C ARG A 387 -12.71 -5.36 0.00
N ARG A 388 -11.55 -5.72 0.55
CA ARG A 388 -10.48 -6.46 -0.14
C ARG A 388 -10.21 -7.83 0.48
N GLY A 389 -11.00 -8.19 1.50
CA GLY A 389 -10.78 -9.39 2.27
C GLY A 389 -11.26 -10.66 1.57
N THR A 390 -10.33 -11.53 1.20
CA THR A 390 -10.57 -12.81 0.51
C THR A 390 -10.73 -14.01 1.45
N GLY A 391 -10.46 -13.83 2.74
CA GLY A 391 -10.29 -14.94 3.71
C GLY A 391 -8.91 -15.59 3.70
N TYR A 392 -7.95 -15.06 2.93
CA TYR A 392 -6.59 -15.59 2.82
C TYR A 392 -5.53 -14.52 3.02
N TYR A 393 -4.33 -14.93 3.44
CA TYR A 393 -3.10 -14.17 3.22
C TYR A 393 -2.19 -14.88 2.22
N LYS A 394 -1.49 -14.12 1.38
CA LYS A 394 -0.40 -14.69 0.59
C LYS A 394 0.85 -14.90 1.44
N VAL A 395 1.58 -15.98 1.18
CA VAL A 395 2.91 -16.17 1.78
C VAL A 395 3.86 -15.12 1.20
N PRO A 396 4.37 -14.15 1.99
CA PRO A 396 5.21 -13.10 1.45
C PRO A 396 6.60 -13.63 1.09
N SER A 397 7.21 -13.07 0.05
CA SER A 397 8.63 -13.27 -0.18
C SER A 397 9.44 -12.73 0.99
N LEU A 398 10.48 -13.45 1.39
CA LEU A 398 11.46 -12.99 2.40
C LEU A 398 12.62 -12.17 1.80
N LYS A 399 12.68 -12.00 0.48
CA LYS A 399 13.70 -11.13 -0.13
C LYS A 399 13.55 -9.69 0.36
N GLY A 400 14.68 -9.03 0.64
CA GLY A 400 14.68 -7.63 1.03
C GLY A 400 14.20 -7.35 2.46
N LEU A 401 14.08 -8.39 3.31
CA LEU A 401 13.73 -8.23 4.74
C LEU A 401 14.61 -7.21 5.47
N TRP A 402 15.85 -7.03 5.06
CA TRP A 402 16.81 -6.14 5.71
C TRP A 402 16.55 -4.64 5.50
N TYR A 403 15.85 -4.23 4.42
CA TYR A 403 15.52 -2.82 4.17
C TYR A 403 14.05 -2.50 4.44
N ARG A 404 13.17 -3.50 4.55
CA ARG A 404 11.73 -3.30 4.73
C ARG A 404 11.30 -3.40 6.20
N GLY A 405 10.06 -2.98 6.45
CA GLY A 405 9.46 -2.92 7.78
C GLY A 405 8.38 -1.85 7.85
N PRO A 406 7.39 -1.97 8.76
CA PRO A 406 7.21 -3.04 9.74
C PRO A 406 6.80 -4.40 9.11
N PHE A 407 6.83 -5.47 9.92
CA PHE A 407 6.61 -6.86 9.53
C PHE A 407 5.22 -7.37 9.94
N LEU A 408 4.88 -8.56 9.42
CA LEU A 408 3.52 -9.12 9.32
C LEU A 408 2.63 -8.34 8.36
N HIS A 409 1.47 -8.93 8.05
CA HIS A 409 0.49 -8.33 7.15
C HIS A 409 -0.04 -7.00 7.67
N ASP A 410 0.00 -6.76 8.99
CA ASP A 410 -0.57 -5.59 9.67
C ASP A 410 0.47 -4.60 10.20
N GLY A 411 1.77 -4.89 9.99
CA GLY A 411 2.85 -4.06 10.52
C GLY A 411 2.92 -4.02 12.05
N SER A 412 2.41 -5.02 12.77
CA SER A 412 2.45 -5.08 14.24
C SER A 412 3.86 -5.05 14.83
N LEU A 413 4.86 -5.49 14.08
CA LEU A 413 6.24 -5.68 14.54
C LEU A 413 7.19 -4.78 13.76
N ALA A 414 7.82 -3.80 14.40
CA ALA A 414 8.71 -2.86 13.72
C ALA A 414 10.08 -3.46 13.35
N LYS A 415 10.55 -4.49 14.06
CA LYS A 415 11.87 -5.09 13.85
C LYS A 415 11.76 -6.57 13.49
N LEU A 416 12.69 -7.05 12.67
CA LEU A 416 12.72 -8.45 12.26
C LEU A 416 12.91 -9.38 13.46
N ASP A 417 13.74 -8.97 14.41
CA ASP A 417 14.01 -9.72 15.64
C ASP A 417 12.75 -9.94 16.49
N ASP A 418 11.75 -9.04 16.40
CA ASP A 418 10.48 -9.20 17.10
C ASP A 418 9.68 -10.42 16.59
N MET A 419 9.83 -10.79 15.31
CA MET A 419 9.15 -11.97 14.73
C MET A 419 9.46 -13.26 15.49
N LEU A 420 10.71 -13.38 15.97
CA LEU A 420 11.25 -14.56 16.64
C LEU A 420 11.31 -14.40 18.17
N ASN A 421 10.62 -13.41 18.71
CA ASN A 421 10.56 -13.15 20.15
C ASN A 421 9.28 -13.73 20.76
N PRO A 422 9.34 -14.81 21.56
CA PRO A 422 8.14 -15.46 22.12
C PRO A 422 7.33 -14.54 23.05
N LYS A 423 7.93 -13.47 23.58
CA LYS A 423 7.20 -12.48 24.40
C LYS A 423 6.05 -11.82 23.64
N ARG A 424 6.10 -11.77 22.30
CA ARG A 424 5.03 -11.18 21.49
C ARG A 424 3.69 -11.89 21.62
N LEU A 425 3.67 -13.15 22.07
CA LEU A 425 2.44 -13.93 22.24
C LEU A 425 1.69 -13.60 23.54
N ARG A 426 2.31 -12.85 24.46
CA ARG A 426 1.70 -12.48 25.74
C ARG A 426 0.71 -11.33 25.57
N ASP A 427 -0.39 -11.38 26.30
CA ASP A 427 -1.42 -10.33 26.24
C ASP A 427 -0.92 -8.95 26.77
N ASP A 428 0.11 -8.96 27.61
CA ASP A 428 0.76 -7.75 28.13
C ASP A 428 1.94 -7.25 27.26
N TYR A 429 2.15 -7.84 26.09
CA TYR A 429 3.14 -7.35 25.12
C TYR A 429 2.75 -5.97 24.60
N VAL A 430 3.74 -5.09 24.41
CA VAL A 430 3.56 -3.80 23.74
C VAL A 430 4.04 -3.97 22.29
N PRO A 431 3.14 -3.99 21.28
CA PRO A 431 3.56 -4.06 19.89
C PRO A 431 4.54 -2.94 19.54
N THR A 432 5.61 -3.30 18.83
CA THR A 432 6.65 -2.33 18.43
C THR A 432 6.26 -1.53 17.19
N GLY A 433 5.29 -2.01 16.41
CA GLY A 433 4.68 -1.34 15.26
C GLY A 433 3.21 -0.96 15.52
N PHE A 434 2.30 -1.44 14.67
CA PHE A 434 0.87 -1.16 14.79
C PHE A 434 0.28 -1.83 16.04
N LYS A 435 -0.44 -1.07 16.86
CA LYS A 435 -1.15 -1.59 18.04
C LYS A 435 -2.66 -1.35 18.02
N GLY A 436 -3.13 -0.39 17.23
CA GLY A 436 -4.50 0.11 17.26
C GLY A 436 -4.64 1.35 18.14
N ALA A 437 -5.64 2.19 17.85
CA ALA A 437 -5.98 3.30 18.73
C ALA A 437 -6.45 2.76 20.09
N ASP A 438 -6.08 3.45 21.17
CA ASP A 438 -6.46 3.10 22.55
C ASP A 438 -5.95 1.76 23.08
N VAL A 439 -5.06 1.09 22.33
CA VAL A 439 -4.40 -0.13 22.78
C VAL A 439 -3.04 0.21 23.39
N THR A 440 -2.84 -0.18 24.64
CA THR A 440 -1.53 -0.09 25.32
C THR A 440 -0.73 -1.36 25.14
N THR A 441 -1.37 -2.52 25.35
CA THR A 441 -0.77 -3.86 25.21
C THR A 441 -1.72 -4.77 24.44
N ARG A 442 -1.15 -5.68 23.66
CA ARG A 442 -1.85 -6.85 23.10
C ARG A 442 -0.84 -7.89 22.62
N ALA A 443 -1.26 -9.14 22.61
CA ALA A 443 -0.53 -10.19 21.91
C ALA A 443 -0.51 -9.92 20.39
N VAL A 444 0.61 -10.26 19.76
CA VAL A 444 0.77 -10.39 18.31
C VAL A 444 0.89 -11.89 18.04
N ARG A 445 -0.25 -12.54 17.81
CA ARG A 445 -0.36 -14.02 17.68
C ARG A 445 -0.09 -14.50 16.25
N GLY A 446 0.14 -15.81 16.14
CA GLY A 446 0.36 -16.50 14.87
C GLY A 446 1.81 -16.48 14.40
N HIS A 447 2.07 -17.22 13.32
CA HIS A 447 3.40 -17.45 12.74
C HIS A 447 4.42 -17.87 13.82
N GLU A 448 4.14 -18.93 14.57
CA GLU A 448 4.95 -19.32 15.74
C GLU A 448 6.26 -20.07 15.41
N PHE A 449 6.54 -20.27 14.11
CA PHE A 449 7.76 -20.89 13.63
C PHE A 449 9.02 -20.17 14.14
N GLY A 450 9.93 -20.92 14.76
CA GLY A 450 11.21 -20.41 15.27
C GLY A 450 11.15 -19.69 16.61
N LEU A 451 10.00 -19.66 17.30
CA LEU A 451 9.88 -19.01 18.62
C LEU A 451 10.62 -19.76 19.75
N ASP A 452 10.79 -21.08 19.62
CA ASP A 452 11.47 -21.92 20.61
C ASP A 452 12.99 -22.04 20.38
N LEU A 453 13.52 -21.31 19.38
CA LEU A 453 14.95 -21.31 19.09
C LEU A 453 15.77 -20.75 20.26
N SER A 454 16.93 -21.36 20.49
CA SER A 454 17.95 -20.79 21.37
C SER A 454 18.34 -19.39 20.90
N ALA A 455 18.87 -18.55 21.80
CA ALA A 455 19.33 -17.22 21.41
C ALA A 455 20.40 -17.27 20.29
N THR A 456 21.27 -18.27 20.32
CA THR A 456 22.30 -18.51 19.30
C THR A 456 21.69 -18.87 17.95
N ASP A 457 20.76 -19.84 17.91
CA ASP A 457 20.13 -20.28 16.67
C ASP A 457 19.22 -19.18 16.09
N ARG A 458 18.50 -18.44 16.94
CA ARG A 458 17.72 -17.27 16.51
C ARG A 458 18.62 -16.22 15.85
N ASN A 459 19.77 -15.91 16.45
CA ASN A 459 20.71 -14.94 15.88
C ASN A 459 21.27 -15.42 14.54
N ALA A 460 21.56 -16.72 14.41
CA ALA A 460 21.99 -17.32 13.15
C ALA A 460 20.90 -17.22 12.07
N LEU A 461 19.65 -17.57 12.40
CA LEU A 461 18.50 -17.43 11.50
C LEU A 461 18.30 -15.98 11.05
N LEU A 462 18.36 -15.01 11.97
CA LEU A 462 18.28 -13.58 11.64
C LEU A 462 19.42 -13.13 10.72
N ALA A 463 20.64 -13.64 10.92
CA ALA A 463 21.77 -13.35 10.03
C ALA A 463 21.50 -13.87 8.61
N PHE A 464 20.96 -15.08 8.47
CA PHE A 464 20.55 -15.62 7.17
C PHE A 464 19.47 -14.79 6.50
N LEU A 465 18.37 -14.49 7.22
CA LEU A 465 17.26 -13.71 6.68
C LEU A 465 17.69 -12.32 6.18
N LYS A 466 18.70 -11.71 6.81
CA LYS A 466 19.27 -10.43 6.37
C LYS A 466 20.08 -10.54 5.07
N THR A 467 20.55 -11.72 4.69
CA THR A 467 21.24 -11.94 3.40
C THR A 467 20.31 -12.04 2.20
N LEU A 468 18.99 -12.18 2.42
CA LEU A 468 17.98 -12.42 1.38
C LEU A 468 17.51 -11.18 0.62
#